data_AF-A0A7X1DBA8-F1
#
_entry.id   AF-A0A7X1DBA8-F1
#
_cell.length_a   1.000
_cell.length_b   1.000
_cell.length_c   1.000
_cell.angle_alpha   90.00
_cell.angle_beta   90.00
_cell.angle_gamma   90.00
#
_symmetry.space_group_name_H-M   'P 1'
#
loop_
_entity.id
_entity.type
_entity.pdbx_description
1 polymer ?
#
loop_
_entity_poly.entity_id
_entity_poly.type
_entity_poly.pdbx_seq_one_letter_code
_entity_poly.pdbx_strand_id
1 'polypeptide(L)'
;MTKSRFFTEVADTSSFVFAVAGADDEVVLETIRLALNQKLGKFLLFGKKEDKTLTANESVTWIQADTAEAAAQGAISAVKNKEADILVKGFIPTATLMSHVLKKENGLRTNQLLSQIAIFDIPTYHKPLLLTDCAMNVAPTTKEKIAITENAVAAAHKIGIANPKIALLSAVEEVTEKMPSTVEARDVVAHFGDSINIAGPLALDVAISKEAALHKGITDSSAGEADILVAPNIETGNALYKSLVYFAGAKVGSAIVGAKVPIVISSRNDTPENKLASFILTVRMVEK
;
A
#
# COMPACT_ATOMS: atom_id res chain seq x y z
N MET A 1 7.13 -25.27 -10.41
CA MET A 1 7.93 -24.01 -10.41
C MET A 1 7.82 -23.38 -9.03
N THR A 2 8.93 -22.93 -8.48
CA THR A 2 9.00 -22.27 -7.17
C THR A 2 8.34 -20.89 -7.25
N LYS A 3 7.38 -20.60 -6.37
CA LYS A 3 6.75 -19.29 -6.27
C LYS A 3 7.44 -18.49 -5.19
N SER A 4 7.82 -17.25 -5.48
CA SER A 4 8.23 -16.30 -4.46
C SER A 4 7.00 -15.72 -3.76
N ARG A 5 7.05 -15.60 -2.44
CA ARG A 5 5.97 -15.06 -1.61
C ARG A 5 6.51 -13.96 -0.72
N PHE A 6 5.78 -12.86 -0.62
CA PHE A 6 6.16 -11.73 0.22
C PHE A 6 5.83 -11.98 1.70
N PHE A 7 4.66 -12.55 1.97
CA PHE A 7 4.22 -12.87 3.32
C PHE A 7 4.68 -14.27 3.69
N THR A 8 5.67 -14.36 4.57
CA THR A 8 6.22 -15.62 5.07
C THR A 8 5.37 -16.22 6.19
N GLU A 9 5.51 -17.53 6.41
CA GLU A 9 4.94 -18.20 7.59
C GLU A 9 5.74 -17.90 8.87
N VAL A 10 7.03 -17.56 8.72
CA VAL A 10 7.86 -17.06 9.82
C VAL A 10 7.42 -15.64 10.15
N ALA A 11 7.11 -15.42 11.42
CA ALA A 11 6.69 -14.12 11.95
C ALA A 11 7.80 -13.08 11.78
N ASP A 12 7.47 -11.95 11.16
CA ASP A 12 8.32 -10.78 11.16
C ASP A 12 8.36 -10.18 12.57
N THR A 13 9.57 -10.02 13.12
CA THR A 13 9.77 -9.43 14.45
C THR A 13 10.49 -8.10 14.32
N SER A 14 9.98 -7.05 14.98
CA SER A 14 10.64 -5.74 15.00
C SER A 14 10.42 -5.02 16.32
N SER A 15 11.13 -3.92 16.52
CA SER A 15 10.90 -2.99 17.63
C SER A 15 10.28 -1.66 17.20
N PHE A 16 9.79 -1.56 15.95
CA PHE A 16 9.15 -0.34 15.45
C PHE A 16 7.83 -0.08 16.18
N VAL A 17 7.46 1.19 16.24
CA VAL A 17 6.31 1.65 17.00
C VAL A 17 5.18 2.12 16.07
N PHE A 18 4.01 1.51 16.23
CA PHE A 18 2.77 1.87 15.53
C PHE A 18 1.97 2.87 16.37
N ALA A 19 1.69 4.05 15.82
CA ALA A 19 0.75 5.00 16.40
C ALA A 19 -0.67 4.75 15.85
N VAL A 20 -1.57 4.24 16.68
CA VAL A 20 -2.93 3.86 16.29
C VAL A 20 -3.92 4.98 16.65
N ALA A 21 -4.42 5.68 15.64
CA ALA A 21 -5.43 6.72 15.79
C ALA A 21 -6.84 6.11 15.87
N GLY A 22 -7.40 5.98 17.07
CA GLY A 22 -8.68 5.34 17.34
C GLY A 22 -8.52 3.85 17.67
N ALA A 23 -7.81 3.54 18.74
CA ALA A 23 -7.59 2.18 19.21
C ALA A 23 -8.83 1.62 19.96
N ASP A 24 -9.97 1.65 19.28
CA ASP A 24 -11.25 1.14 19.75
C ASP A 24 -11.78 0.11 18.73
N ASP A 25 -12.79 -0.67 19.14
CA ASP A 25 -13.45 -1.71 18.34
C ASP A 25 -12.60 -2.97 18.06
N GLU A 26 -13.25 -4.14 18.15
CA GLU A 26 -12.59 -5.44 18.01
C GLU A 26 -11.92 -5.63 16.64
N VAL A 27 -12.48 -5.02 15.58
CA VAL A 27 -11.92 -5.11 14.23
C VAL A 27 -10.51 -4.51 14.14
N VAL A 28 -10.18 -3.55 15.01
CA VAL A 28 -8.84 -2.95 15.12
C VAL A 28 -7.99 -3.71 16.14
N LEU A 29 -8.56 -3.99 17.33
CA LEU A 29 -7.83 -4.62 18.42
C LEU A 29 -7.39 -6.05 18.10
N GLU A 30 -8.18 -6.82 17.34
CA GLU A 30 -7.82 -8.16 16.90
C GLU A 30 -6.53 -8.16 16.07
N THR A 31 -6.37 -7.20 15.16
CA THR A 31 -5.14 -7.09 14.35
C THR A 31 -3.93 -6.76 15.23
N ILE A 32 -4.11 -5.90 16.23
CA ILE A 32 -3.06 -5.55 17.20
C ILE A 32 -2.68 -6.77 18.04
N ARG A 33 -3.65 -7.57 18.52
CA ARG A 33 -3.38 -8.82 19.25
C ARG A 33 -2.58 -9.81 18.39
N LEU A 34 -2.94 -9.99 17.12
CA LEU A 34 -2.19 -10.84 16.20
C LEU A 34 -0.74 -10.35 16.01
N ALA A 35 -0.55 -9.04 15.82
CA ALA A 35 0.76 -8.44 15.67
C ALA A 35 1.63 -8.59 16.94
N LEU A 36 1.04 -8.43 18.13
CA LEU A 36 1.72 -8.64 19.42
C LEU A 36 2.13 -10.09 19.63
N ASN A 37 1.26 -11.05 19.29
CA ASN A 37 1.57 -12.49 19.37
C ASN A 37 2.77 -12.86 18.49
N GLN A 38 2.96 -12.15 17.38
CA GLN A 38 4.09 -12.30 16.46
C GLN A 38 5.30 -11.43 16.82
N LYS A 39 5.21 -10.60 17.87
CA LYS A 39 6.24 -9.62 18.25
C LYS A 39 6.61 -8.69 17.08
N LEU A 40 5.62 -8.31 16.29
CA LEU A 40 5.81 -7.49 15.07
C LEU A 40 6.26 -6.06 15.39
N GLY A 41 5.92 -5.53 16.56
CA GLY A 41 6.32 -4.20 17.00
C GLY A 41 5.64 -3.79 18.31
N LYS A 42 5.76 -2.50 18.63
CA LYS A 42 5.14 -1.85 19.79
C LYS A 42 4.00 -0.93 19.36
N PHE A 43 3.09 -0.60 20.27
CA PHE A 43 1.88 0.14 19.94
C PHE A 43 1.64 1.31 20.90
N LEU A 44 1.44 2.49 20.33
CA LEU A 44 0.84 3.63 21.01
C LEU A 44 -0.64 3.69 20.62
N LEU A 45 -1.51 3.37 21.57
CA LEU A 45 -2.95 3.21 21.35
C LEU A 45 -3.68 4.46 21.82
N PHE A 46 -4.14 5.28 20.87
CA PHE A 46 -4.95 6.46 21.14
C PHE A 46 -6.43 6.10 21.00
N GLY A 47 -7.14 5.88 22.09
CA GLY A 47 -8.53 5.42 22.05
C GLY A 47 -9.37 5.90 23.22
N LYS A 48 -10.67 5.59 23.17
CA LYS A 48 -11.64 6.03 24.18
C LYS A 48 -11.84 5.02 25.30
N LYS A 49 -11.85 3.72 24.98
CA LYS A 49 -12.10 2.65 25.97
C LYS A 49 -10.92 1.68 26.03
N GLU A 50 -10.20 1.74 27.14
CA GLU A 50 -9.05 0.87 27.38
C GLU A 50 -9.44 -0.61 27.47
N ASP A 51 -8.73 -1.47 26.75
CA ASP A 51 -8.72 -2.92 26.96
C ASP A 51 -7.52 -3.30 27.86
N LYS A 52 -7.80 -3.51 29.15
CA LYS A 52 -6.78 -3.85 30.16
C LYS A 52 -6.03 -5.15 29.87
N THR A 53 -6.62 -6.07 29.10
CA THR A 53 -5.94 -7.31 28.73
C THR A 53 -4.86 -7.04 27.69
N LEU A 54 -5.13 -6.11 26.77
CA LEU A 54 -4.19 -5.68 25.75
C LEU A 54 -3.09 -4.79 26.33
N THR A 55 -3.45 -3.85 27.21
CA THR A 55 -2.51 -2.89 27.81
C THR A 55 -1.66 -3.46 28.94
N ALA A 56 -1.95 -4.68 29.41
CA ALA A 56 -1.05 -5.43 30.27
C ALA A 56 0.24 -5.88 29.56
N ASN A 57 0.30 -5.81 28.23
CA ASN A 57 1.50 -6.13 27.44
C ASN A 57 2.49 -4.96 27.46
N GLU A 58 3.76 -5.22 27.79
CA GLU A 58 4.83 -4.20 27.86
C GLU A 58 5.09 -3.47 26.53
N SER A 59 4.72 -4.07 25.40
CA SER A 59 4.81 -3.46 24.08
C SER A 59 3.64 -2.54 23.74
N VAL A 60 2.72 -2.30 24.68
CA VAL A 60 1.51 -1.48 24.48
C VAL A 60 1.48 -0.33 25.48
N THR A 61 1.32 0.88 24.95
CA THR A 61 1.07 2.09 25.74
C THR A 61 -0.30 2.63 25.38
N TRP A 62 -1.17 2.82 26.38
CA TRP A 62 -2.49 3.44 26.20
C TRP A 62 -2.43 4.95 26.41
N ILE A 63 -3.09 5.70 25.53
CA ILE A 63 -3.30 7.14 25.62
C ILE A 63 -4.80 7.41 25.48
N GLN A 64 -5.39 7.99 26.54
CA GLN A 64 -6.80 8.35 26.54
C GLN A 64 -7.08 9.45 25.50
N ALA A 65 -8.01 9.17 24.59
CA ALA A 65 -8.49 10.09 23.56
C ALA A 65 -10.00 9.95 23.37
N ASP A 66 -10.77 10.91 23.89
CA ASP A 66 -12.23 10.81 23.93
C ASP A 66 -12.93 11.13 22.59
N THR A 67 -12.17 11.65 21.61
CA THR A 67 -12.67 12.03 20.28
C THR A 67 -11.76 11.53 19.17
N ALA A 68 -12.33 11.31 17.97
CA ALA A 68 -11.58 10.93 16.78
C ALA A 68 -10.50 11.98 16.41
N GLU A 69 -10.80 13.26 16.64
CA GLU A 69 -9.86 14.37 16.44
C GLU A 69 -8.66 14.29 17.40
N ALA A 70 -8.91 14.08 18.69
CA ALA A 70 -7.84 13.93 19.68
C ALA A 70 -6.96 12.70 19.37
N ALA A 71 -7.58 11.58 18.97
CA ALA A 71 -6.84 10.37 18.60
C ALA A 71 -5.97 10.57 17.35
N ALA A 72 -6.50 11.23 16.31
CA ALA A 72 -5.75 11.56 15.11
C ALA A 72 -4.57 12.50 15.40
N GLN A 73 -4.80 13.58 16.14
CA GLN A 73 -3.76 14.54 16.50
C GLN A 73 -2.69 13.94 17.40
N GLY A 74 -3.07 13.10 18.36
CA GLY A 74 -2.16 12.39 19.24
C GLY A 74 -1.23 11.45 18.47
N ALA A 75 -1.80 10.60 17.61
CA ALA A 75 -1.02 9.68 16.78
C ALA A 75 -0.08 10.41 15.81
N ILE A 76 -0.54 11.50 15.21
CA ILE A 76 0.29 12.36 14.34
C ILE A 76 1.42 13.03 15.13
N SER A 77 1.15 13.48 16.34
CA SER A 77 2.15 14.11 17.21
C SER A 77 3.24 13.11 17.61
N ALA A 78 2.87 11.86 17.94
CA ALA A 78 3.83 10.80 18.22
C ALA A 78 4.79 10.57 17.04
N VAL A 79 4.27 10.51 15.81
CA VAL A 79 5.13 10.40 14.61
C VAL A 79 6.01 11.64 14.45
N LYS A 80 5.45 12.84 14.59
CA LYS A 80 6.19 14.10 14.46
C LYS A 80 7.34 14.20 15.47
N ASN A 81 7.13 13.68 16.68
CA ASN A 81 8.11 13.63 17.76
C ASN A 81 9.09 12.46 17.66
N LYS A 82 8.99 11.62 16.62
CA LYS A 82 9.80 10.40 16.43
C LYS A 82 9.60 9.36 17.53
N GLU A 83 8.42 9.35 18.14
CA GLU A 83 7.98 8.32 19.10
C GLU A 83 7.28 7.16 18.37
N ALA A 84 6.89 7.36 17.11
CA ALA A 84 6.27 6.35 16.26
C ALA A 84 6.86 6.34 14.85
N ASP A 85 7.00 5.13 14.30
CA ASP A 85 7.57 4.86 12.98
C ASP A 85 6.50 4.65 11.90
N ILE A 86 5.31 4.21 12.31
CA ILE A 86 4.20 3.85 11.43
C ILE A 86 2.92 4.48 11.97
N LEU A 87 2.13 5.11 11.10
CA LEU A 87 0.82 5.65 11.46
C LEU A 87 -0.28 4.67 11.05
N VAL A 88 -1.23 4.39 11.94
CA VAL A 88 -2.34 3.46 11.67
C VAL A 88 -3.66 4.18 11.88
N LYS A 89 -4.54 4.13 10.88
CA LYS A 89 -5.94 4.52 11.05
C LYS A 89 -6.71 3.41 11.78
N GLY A 90 -7.02 3.64 13.05
CA GLY A 90 -7.95 2.82 13.84
C GLY A 90 -9.42 3.17 13.57
N PHE A 91 -10.29 3.06 14.55
CA PHE A 91 -11.74 3.24 14.43
C PHE A 91 -12.19 4.72 14.34
N ILE A 92 -11.63 5.44 13.37
CA ILE A 92 -11.98 6.83 13.04
C ILE A 92 -12.26 6.98 11.54
N PRO A 93 -13.01 8.02 11.12
CA PRO A 93 -13.18 8.32 9.70
C PRO A 93 -11.83 8.60 9.02
N THR A 94 -11.59 8.03 7.84
CA THR A 94 -10.37 8.28 7.05
C THR A 94 -10.14 9.76 6.81
N ALA A 95 -11.20 10.52 6.54
CA ALA A 95 -11.13 11.97 6.33
C ALA A 95 -10.58 12.73 7.56
N THR A 96 -10.92 12.30 8.78
CA THR A 96 -10.42 12.90 10.02
C THR A 96 -8.90 12.80 10.08
N LEU A 97 -8.34 11.60 9.90
CA LEU A 97 -6.88 11.41 9.91
C LEU A 97 -6.22 12.12 8.73
N MET A 98 -6.73 11.92 7.51
CA MET A 98 -6.11 12.43 6.30
C MET A 98 -6.12 13.96 6.20
N SER A 99 -7.15 14.62 6.73
CA SER A 99 -7.20 16.09 6.78
C SER A 99 -6.02 16.68 7.56
N HIS A 100 -5.48 15.96 8.54
CA HIS A 100 -4.30 16.36 9.30
C HIS A 100 -3.00 15.87 8.66
N VAL A 101 -2.98 14.67 8.08
CA VAL A 101 -1.80 14.18 7.35
C VAL A 101 -1.44 15.11 6.18
N LEU A 102 -2.45 15.64 5.47
CA LEU A 102 -2.27 16.48 4.29
C LEU A 102 -1.83 17.93 4.60
N LYS A 103 -1.85 18.33 5.87
CA LYS A 103 -1.40 19.64 6.35
C LYS A 103 0.12 19.66 6.52
N LYS A 104 0.79 20.62 5.88
CA LYS A 104 2.27 20.71 5.86
C LYS A 104 2.84 20.99 7.25
N GLU A 105 2.14 21.78 8.05
CA GLU A 105 2.47 22.16 9.43
C GLU A 105 2.55 20.97 10.41
N ASN A 106 1.85 19.86 10.09
CA ASN A 106 1.89 18.64 10.88
C ASN A 106 3.14 17.80 10.59
N GLY A 107 3.95 18.17 9.59
CA GLY A 107 5.28 17.64 9.37
C GLY A 107 5.33 16.22 8.81
N LEU A 108 4.19 15.60 8.48
CA LEU A 108 4.08 14.27 7.86
C LEU A 108 4.14 14.32 6.33
N ARG A 109 3.53 15.35 5.74
CA ARG A 109 3.49 15.55 4.29
C ARG A 109 4.83 16.06 3.77
N THR A 110 5.22 15.56 2.61
CA THR A 110 6.35 16.05 1.81
C THR A 110 5.81 16.83 0.59
N ASN A 111 6.68 17.26 -0.34
CA ASN A 111 6.21 17.79 -1.62
C ASN A 111 5.68 16.69 -2.57
N GLN A 112 5.84 15.42 -2.20
CA GLN A 112 5.38 14.27 -2.97
C GLN A 112 3.86 14.10 -2.83
N LEU A 113 3.23 13.64 -3.91
CA LEU A 113 1.86 13.15 -3.89
C LEU A 113 1.78 11.93 -2.95
N LEU A 114 0.72 11.81 -2.17
CA LEU A 114 0.44 10.57 -1.43
C LEU A 114 -0.34 9.62 -2.32
N SER A 115 -0.02 8.33 -2.27
CA SER A 115 -0.74 7.30 -3.03
C SER A 115 -0.89 6.03 -2.20
N GLN A 116 -1.96 5.29 -2.46
CA GLN A 116 -2.14 3.97 -1.88
C GLN A 116 -1.47 2.91 -2.76
N ILE A 117 -0.74 1.99 -2.14
CA ILE A 117 -0.14 0.82 -2.80
C ILE A 117 -0.51 -0.46 -2.04
N ALA A 118 -0.74 -1.53 -2.78
CA ALA A 118 -1.01 -2.87 -2.23
C ALA A 118 -0.05 -3.89 -2.83
N ILE A 119 0.42 -4.83 -2.01
CA ILE A 119 1.21 -6.00 -2.43
C ILE A 119 0.38 -7.27 -2.27
N PHE A 120 0.39 -8.11 -3.30
CA PHE A 120 -0.40 -9.33 -3.36
C PHE A 120 0.49 -10.56 -3.49
N ASP A 121 0.21 -11.55 -2.66
CA ASP A 121 0.59 -12.94 -2.91
C ASP A 121 -0.60 -13.66 -3.54
N ILE A 122 -0.58 -13.75 -4.88
CA ILE A 122 -1.66 -14.35 -5.65
C ILE A 122 -1.35 -15.84 -5.85
N PRO A 123 -2.24 -16.78 -5.48
CA PRO A 123 -2.03 -18.21 -5.66
C PRO A 123 -1.54 -18.59 -7.05
N THR A 124 -2.07 -17.98 -8.10
CA THR A 124 -1.78 -18.29 -9.52
C THR A 124 -0.65 -17.46 -10.13
N TYR A 125 -0.12 -16.43 -9.45
CA TYR A 125 1.03 -15.66 -9.92
C TYR A 125 2.34 -16.11 -9.25
N HIS A 126 3.46 -16.02 -9.96
CA HIS A 126 4.70 -16.70 -9.58
C HIS A 126 5.58 -15.91 -8.58
N LYS A 127 5.27 -14.62 -8.36
CA LYS A 127 5.97 -13.70 -7.46
C LYS A 127 4.99 -12.70 -6.84
N PRO A 128 5.40 -11.86 -5.87
CA PRO A 128 4.56 -10.78 -5.37
C PRO A 128 4.23 -9.77 -6.47
N LEU A 129 3.02 -9.21 -6.44
CA LEU A 129 2.56 -8.21 -7.39
C LEU A 129 2.14 -6.95 -6.64
N LEU A 130 2.68 -5.79 -7.02
CA LEU A 130 2.25 -4.50 -6.51
C LEU A 130 1.17 -3.90 -7.42
N LEU A 131 0.17 -3.23 -6.83
CA LEU A 131 -0.86 -2.48 -7.54
C LEU A 131 -1.06 -1.12 -6.88
N THR A 132 -1.10 -0.06 -7.69
CA THR A 132 -1.35 1.32 -7.25
C THR A 132 -2.06 2.11 -8.36
N ASP A 133 -2.91 3.09 -8.11
CA ASP A 133 -3.57 3.42 -6.85
C ASP A 133 -4.99 2.80 -6.83
N CYS A 134 -5.38 2.18 -5.72
CA CYS A 134 -6.66 1.47 -5.60
C CYS A 134 -7.68 2.17 -4.70
N ALA A 135 -7.30 3.24 -3.99
CA ALA A 135 -8.11 3.74 -2.87
C ALA A 135 -7.96 5.23 -2.52
N MET A 136 -7.03 5.96 -3.16
CA MET A 136 -6.74 7.35 -2.79
C MET A 136 -6.87 8.33 -3.97
N ASN A 137 -6.13 8.13 -5.06
CA ASN A 137 -6.15 9.04 -6.21
C ASN A 137 -7.24 8.62 -7.21
N VAL A 138 -8.30 9.44 -7.33
CA VAL A 138 -9.55 9.09 -8.05
C VAL A 138 -9.33 8.98 -9.57
N ALA A 139 -8.91 10.08 -10.19
CA ALA A 139 -8.68 10.17 -11.63
C ALA A 139 -7.32 10.86 -11.87
N PRO A 140 -6.20 10.17 -11.60
CA PRO A 140 -4.88 10.79 -11.63
C PRO A 140 -4.51 11.20 -13.05
N THR A 141 -4.11 12.45 -13.21
CA THR A 141 -3.51 13.01 -14.42
C THR A 141 -2.15 12.37 -14.73
N THR A 142 -1.58 12.60 -15.91
CA THR A 142 -0.19 12.16 -16.25
C THR A 142 0.82 12.53 -15.17
N LYS A 143 0.76 13.76 -14.66
CA LYS A 143 1.68 14.24 -13.61
C LYS A 143 1.50 13.47 -12.29
N GLU A 144 0.26 13.16 -11.93
CA GLU A 144 -0.02 12.36 -10.73
C GLU A 144 0.36 10.89 -10.93
N LYS A 145 0.18 10.33 -12.13
CA LYS A 145 0.65 8.98 -12.48
C LYS A 145 2.17 8.84 -12.43
N ILE A 146 2.92 9.88 -12.83
CA ILE A 146 4.37 9.93 -12.61
C ILE A 146 4.67 9.84 -11.10
N ALA A 147 4.06 10.67 -10.28
CA ALA A 147 4.30 10.66 -8.83
C ALA A 147 3.86 9.36 -8.14
N ILE A 148 2.76 8.75 -8.59
CA ILE A 148 2.30 7.41 -8.17
C ILE A 148 3.35 6.35 -8.53
N THR A 149 3.91 6.43 -9.74
CA THR A 149 4.95 5.50 -10.21
C THR A 149 6.23 5.65 -9.40
N GLU A 150 6.68 6.88 -9.13
CA GLU A 150 7.83 7.15 -8.25
C GLU A 150 7.63 6.56 -6.86
N ASN A 151 6.45 6.74 -6.27
CA ASN A 151 6.10 6.16 -4.97
C ASN A 151 6.15 4.63 -5.00
N ALA A 152 5.67 4.01 -6.09
CA ALA A 152 5.68 2.57 -6.25
C ALA A 152 7.10 2.00 -6.40
N VAL A 153 7.95 2.67 -7.18
CA VAL A 153 9.37 2.33 -7.33
C VAL A 153 10.08 2.44 -5.98
N ALA A 154 9.87 3.53 -5.24
CA ALA A 154 10.44 3.70 -3.91
C ALA A 154 9.98 2.61 -2.93
N ALA A 155 8.70 2.24 -2.96
CA ALA A 155 8.16 1.15 -2.15
C ALA A 155 8.77 -0.21 -2.55
N ALA A 156 8.89 -0.49 -3.85
CA ALA A 156 9.48 -1.73 -4.38
C ALA A 156 10.95 -1.89 -3.97
N HIS A 157 11.75 -0.81 -4.06
CA HIS A 157 13.14 -0.82 -3.59
C HIS A 157 13.25 -1.12 -2.09
N LYS A 158 12.40 -0.49 -1.27
CA LYS A 158 12.39 -0.72 0.19
C LYS A 158 12.09 -2.16 0.57
N ILE A 159 11.27 -2.86 -0.21
CA ILE A 159 10.92 -4.26 0.04
C ILE A 159 11.81 -5.26 -0.71
N GLY A 160 12.93 -4.81 -1.27
CA GLY A 160 13.96 -5.67 -1.87
C GLY A 160 13.80 -5.98 -3.37
N ILE A 161 12.88 -5.31 -4.08
CA ILE A 161 12.73 -5.46 -5.53
C ILE A 161 13.59 -4.39 -6.22
N ALA A 162 14.87 -4.71 -6.50
CA ALA A 162 15.86 -3.74 -6.97
C ALA A 162 15.63 -3.18 -8.39
N ASN A 163 15.00 -3.95 -9.29
CA ASN A 163 14.71 -3.52 -10.66
C ASN A 163 13.26 -3.91 -11.03
N PRO A 164 12.26 -3.19 -10.50
CA PRO A 164 10.85 -3.53 -10.69
C PRO A 164 10.45 -3.33 -12.16
N LYS A 165 9.76 -4.32 -12.73
CA LYS A 165 9.07 -4.23 -14.02
C LYS A 165 7.70 -3.58 -13.83
N ILE A 166 7.48 -2.44 -14.46
CA ILE A 166 6.30 -1.60 -14.22
C ILE A 166 5.43 -1.61 -15.48
N ALA A 167 4.16 -1.94 -15.32
CA ALA A 167 3.16 -1.87 -16.38
C ALA A 167 2.13 -0.78 -16.10
N LEU A 168 2.02 0.19 -17.00
CA LEU A 168 0.95 1.19 -17.00
C LEU A 168 -0.28 0.57 -17.65
N LEU A 169 -1.26 0.24 -16.82
CA LEU A 169 -2.45 -0.48 -17.26
C LEU A 169 -3.38 0.39 -18.09
N SER A 170 -3.90 -0.20 -19.17
CA SER A 170 -5.01 0.31 -19.96
C SER A 170 -5.83 -0.88 -20.49
N ALA A 171 -6.81 -0.63 -21.35
CA ALA A 171 -7.58 -1.71 -21.97
C ALA A 171 -6.95 -2.26 -23.27
N VAL A 172 -6.02 -1.52 -23.87
CA VAL A 172 -5.37 -1.84 -25.16
C VAL A 172 -3.89 -1.42 -25.13
N GLU A 173 -3.09 -2.03 -26.01
CA GLU A 173 -1.67 -1.72 -26.17
C GLU A 173 -1.39 -0.55 -27.14
N GLU A 174 -2.30 -0.29 -28.08
CA GLU A 174 -2.15 0.80 -29.05
C GLU A 174 -2.55 2.16 -28.45
N VAL A 175 -1.70 3.16 -28.62
CA VAL A 175 -2.01 4.54 -28.20
C VAL A 175 -3.08 5.14 -29.09
N THR A 176 -4.16 5.65 -28.48
CA THR A 176 -5.27 6.26 -29.18
C THR A 176 -5.92 7.39 -28.38
N GLU A 177 -6.15 8.53 -29.03
CA GLU A 177 -6.84 9.69 -28.43
C GLU A 177 -8.28 9.37 -27.99
N LYS A 178 -8.87 8.27 -28.49
CA LYS A 178 -10.19 7.79 -28.07
C LYS A 178 -10.17 7.17 -26.66
N MET A 179 -8.99 6.86 -26.13
CA MET A 179 -8.82 6.25 -24.82
C MET A 179 -7.68 6.99 -24.07
N PRO A 180 -8.00 8.05 -23.31
CA PRO A 180 -7.01 8.93 -22.68
C PRO A 180 -5.95 8.19 -21.83
N SER A 181 -6.32 7.09 -21.16
CA SER A 181 -5.37 6.28 -20.39
C SER A 181 -4.20 5.73 -21.22
N THR A 182 -4.41 5.51 -22.52
CA THR A 182 -3.33 5.06 -23.43
C THR A 182 -2.32 6.16 -23.72
N VAL A 183 -2.80 7.40 -23.90
CA VAL A 183 -1.98 8.60 -24.12
C VAL A 183 -1.20 8.94 -22.85
N GLU A 184 -1.88 8.92 -21.71
CA GLU A 184 -1.25 9.16 -20.40
C GLU A 184 -0.19 8.09 -20.08
N ALA A 185 -0.44 6.82 -20.38
CA ALA A 185 0.53 5.75 -20.19
C ALA A 185 1.79 5.96 -21.03
N ARG A 186 1.63 6.32 -22.32
CA ARG A 186 2.76 6.69 -23.20
C ARG A 186 3.58 7.82 -22.60
N ASP A 187 2.92 8.87 -22.12
CA ASP A 187 3.60 10.05 -21.58
C ASP A 187 4.35 9.76 -20.28
N VAL A 188 3.80 8.89 -19.42
CA VAL A 188 4.49 8.39 -18.22
C VAL A 188 5.74 7.58 -18.61
N VAL A 189 5.62 6.66 -19.58
CA VAL A 189 6.77 5.88 -20.07
C VAL A 189 7.86 6.81 -20.63
N ALA A 190 7.47 7.80 -21.44
CA ALA A 190 8.40 8.77 -22.03
C ALA A 190 9.10 9.64 -20.96
N HIS A 191 8.43 9.95 -19.85
CA HIS A 191 9.02 10.70 -18.74
C HIS A 191 10.19 9.96 -18.09
N PHE A 192 10.05 8.66 -17.85
CA PHE A 192 11.08 7.85 -17.21
C PHE A 192 12.15 7.36 -18.19
N GLY A 193 11.80 7.16 -19.46
CA GLY A 193 12.72 6.59 -20.46
C GLY A 193 13.34 5.28 -19.99
N ASP A 194 14.64 5.12 -20.22
CA ASP A 194 15.38 3.90 -19.84
C ASP A 194 15.87 3.89 -18.38
N SER A 195 15.47 4.87 -17.56
CA SER A 195 15.95 4.97 -16.17
C SER A 195 15.41 3.86 -15.26
N ILE A 196 14.25 3.28 -15.62
CA ILE A 196 13.58 2.18 -14.94
C ILE A 196 12.92 1.26 -15.97
N ASN A 197 12.61 0.01 -15.58
CA ASN A 197 11.93 -0.93 -16.47
C ASN A 197 10.42 -0.66 -16.47
N ILE A 198 9.95 0.17 -17.41
CA ILE A 198 8.56 0.61 -17.51
C ILE A 198 8.02 0.44 -18.92
N ALA A 199 6.79 -0.08 -19.03
CA ALA A 199 6.09 -0.26 -20.28
C ALA A 199 4.61 0.12 -20.15
N GLY A 200 4.02 0.56 -21.25
CA GLY A 200 2.65 1.03 -21.28
C GLY A 200 2.29 1.75 -22.58
N PRO A 201 1.00 1.82 -22.92
CA PRO A 201 -0.12 1.16 -22.24
C PRO A 201 -0.10 -0.36 -22.45
N LEU A 202 -0.51 -1.13 -21.44
CA LEU A 202 -0.66 -2.59 -21.54
C LEU A 202 -2.00 -3.02 -20.95
N ALA A 203 -2.68 -3.97 -21.60
CA ALA A 203 -3.76 -4.70 -20.95
C ALA A 203 -3.20 -5.70 -19.92
N LEU A 204 -4.05 -6.10 -18.98
CA LEU A 204 -3.65 -6.92 -17.84
C LEU A 204 -3.02 -8.26 -18.27
N ASP A 205 -3.57 -8.89 -19.30
CA ASP A 205 -3.07 -10.16 -19.84
C ASP A 205 -1.61 -10.05 -20.30
N VAL A 206 -1.26 -8.98 -21.02
CA VAL A 206 0.12 -8.73 -21.47
C VAL A 206 1.04 -8.39 -20.31
N ALA A 207 0.54 -7.69 -19.28
CA ALA A 207 1.37 -7.32 -18.13
C ALA A 207 1.83 -8.53 -17.30
N ILE A 208 0.99 -9.57 -17.18
CA ILE A 208 1.19 -10.68 -16.23
C ILE A 208 1.27 -12.09 -16.85
N SER A 209 1.11 -12.22 -18.17
CA SER A 209 1.29 -13.49 -18.88
C SER A 209 2.21 -13.33 -20.09
N LYS A 210 3.37 -13.98 -20.04
CA LYS A 210 4.32 -13.99 -21.17
C LYS A 210 3.70 -14.65 -22.40
N GLU A 211 2.87 -15.67 -22.20
CA GLU A 211 2.13 -16.34 -23.27
C GLU A 211 1.17 -15.39 -23.99
N ALA A 212 0.36 -14.62 -23.23
CA ALA A 212 -0.57 -13.66 -23.81
C ALA A 212 0.16 -12.54 -24.58
N ALA A 213 1.28 -12.05 -24.02
CA ALA A 213 2.14 -11.08 -24.70
C ALA A 213 2.63 -11.61 -26.06
N LEU A 214 3.17 -12.84 -26.08
CA LEU A 214 3.67 -13.47 -27.31
C LEU A 214 2.56 -13.69 -28.36
N HIS A 215 1.37 -14.11 -27.94
CA HIS A 215 0.22 -14.26 -28.84
C HIS A 215 -0.23 -12.93 -29.47
N LYS A 216 0.04 -11.80 -28.80
CA LYS A 216 -0.17 -10.45 -29.34
C LYS A 216 1.04 -9.88 -30.08
N GLY A 217 2.09 -10.68 -30.31
CA GLY A 217 3.32 -10.25 -30.99
C GLY A 217 4.26 -9.38 -30.15
N ILE A 218 4.04 -9.32 -28.84
CA ILE A 218 4.85 -8.52 -27.90
C ILE A 218 5.94 -9.41 -27.32
N THR A 219 7.18 -9.12 -27.71
CA THR A 219 8.34 -9.98 -27.41
C THR A 219 9.21 -9.45 -26.28
N ASP A 220 8.95 -8.23 -25.80
CA ASP A 220 9.73 -7.56 -24.73
C ASP A 220 9.92 -8.45 -23.51
N SER A 221 11.14 -8.46 -22.97
CA SER A 221 11.48 -9.29 -21.80
C SER A 221 10.72 -8.90 -20.53
N SER A 222 10.19 -7.67 -20.46
CA SER A 222 9.36 -7.17 -19.37
C SER A 222 7.89 -7.57 -19.48
N ALA A 223 7.40 -7.88 -20.68
CA ALA A 223 6.02 -8.27 -20.90
C ALA A 223 5.75 -9.65 -20.28
N GLY A 224 4.65 -9.77 -19.56
CA GLY A 224 4.24 -10.97 -18.84
C GLY A 224 4.85 -11.13 -17.45
N GLU A 225 5.72 -10.21 -17.06
CA GLU A 225 6.57 -10.32 -15.89
C GLU A 225 6.42 -9.10 -14.96
N ALA A 226 5.30 -8.37 -14.98
CA ALA A 226 5.14 -7.18 -14.14
C ALA A 226 5.38 -7.46 -12.64
N ASP A 227 6.14 -6.59 -12.00
CA ASP A 227 6.28 -6.49 -10.55
C ASP A 227 5.31 -5.42 -9.99
N ILE A 228 5.02 -4.38 -10.78
CA ILE A 228 4.15 -3.26 -10.42
C ILE A 228 3.13 -3.01 -11.53
N LEU A 229 1.86 -2.88 -11.14
CA LEU A 229 0.77 -2.40 -11.99
C LEU A 229 0.36 -1.00 -11.55
N VAL A 230 0.39 -0.05 -12.49
CA VAL A 230 -0.14 1.31 -12.28
C VAL A 230 -1.50 1.41 -12.94
N ALA A 231 -2.55 1.52 -12.14
CA ALA A 231 -3.93 1.58 -12.57
C ALA A 231 -4.22 2.90 -13.33
N PRO A 232 -5.10 2.87 -14.36
CA PRO A 232 -5.45 4.07 -15.12
C PRO A 232 -6.35 5.03 -14.33
N ASN A 233 -7.14 4.51 -13.38
CA ASN A 233 -8.07 5.23 -12.52
C ASN A 233 -8.39 4.37 -11.28
N ILE A 234 -9.06 4.97 -10.29
CA ILE A 234 -9.38 4.30 -9.02
C ILE A 234 -10.35 3.14 -9.20
N GLU A 235 -11.31 3.22 -10.14
CA GLU A 235 -12.28 2.16 -10.37
C GLU A 235 -11.57 0.87 -10.81
N THR A 236 -10.61 0.99 -11.74
CA THR A 236 -9.81 -0.14 -12.21
C THR A 236 -8.93 -0.69 -11.09
N GLY A 237 -8.23 0.18 -10.35
CA GLY A 237 -7.40 -0.24 -9.23
C GLY A 237 -8.21 -0.95 -8.13
N ASN A 238 -9.35 -0.38 -7.75
CA ASN A 238 -10.22 -0.95 -6.71
C ASN A 238 -10.87 -2.27 -7.15
N ALA A 239 -11.40 -2.32 -8.38
CA ALA A 239 -12.01 -3.53 -8.91
C ALA A 239 -10.98 -4.67 -9.02
N LEU A 240 -9.76 -4.37 -9.47
CA LEU A 240 -8.70 -5.36 -9.57
C LEU A 240 -8.24 -5.83 -8.17
N TYR A 241 -8.05 -4.92 -7.22
CA TYR A 241 -7.77 -5.27 -5.81
C TYR A 241 -8.81 -6.27 -5.29
N LYS A 242 -10.10 -5.95 -5.46
CA LYS A 242 -11.19 -6.79 -4.95
C LYS A 242 -11.30 -8.11 -5.71
N SER A 243 -11.12 -8.10 -7.02
CA SER A 243 -11.08 -9.32 -7.83
C SER A 243 -10.00 -10.29 -7.33
N LEU A 244 -8.79 -9.77 -7.05
CA LEU A 244 -7.69 -10.59 -6.54
C LEU A 244 -7.99 -11.17 -5.15
N VAL A 245 -8.59 -10.39 -4.25
CA VAL A 245 -8.95 -10.87 -2.90
C VAL A 245 -10.08 -11.90 -2.96
N TYR A 246 -11.20 -11.56 -3.59
CA TYR A 246 -12.45 -12.32 -3.47
C TYR A 246 -12.56 -13.46 -4.49
N PHE A 247 -11.97 -13.33 -5.68
CA PHE A 247 -12.00 -14.39 -6.70
C PHE A 247 -10.70 -15.18 -6.78
N ALA A 248 -9.55 -14.51 -6.68
CA ALA A 248 -8.26 -15.19 -6.81
C ALA A 248 -7.70 -15.72 -5.47
N GLY A 249 -8.32 -15.40 -4.33
CA GLY A 249 -7.87 -15.83 -3.00
C GLY A 249 -6.51 -15.25 -2.63
N ALA A 250 -6.19 -14.04 -3.10
CA ALA A 250 -4.91 -13.40 -2.82
C ALA A 250 -4.84 -12.89 -1.38
N LYS A 251 -3.69 -13.13 -0.73
CA LYS A 251 -3.33 -12.43 0.50
C LYS A 251 -2.78 -11.05 0.13
N VAL A 252 -3.22 -10.00 0.82
CA VAL A 252 -2.88 -8.62 0.47
C VAL A 252 -2.55 -7.79 1.70
N GLY A 253 -1.51 -6.96 1.59
CA GLY A 253 -1.21 -5.87 2.52
C GLY A 253 -1.20 -4.55 1.77
N SER A 254 -1.65 -3.47 2.40
CA SER A 254 -1.69 -2.15 1.76
C SER A 254 -1.24 -1.03 2.69
N ALA A 255 -0.71 0.03 2.08
CA ALA A 255 -0.25 1.22 2.78
C ALA A 255 -0.45 2.46 1.91
N ILE A 256 -0.54 3.63 2.56
CA ILE A 256 -0.33 4.91 1.90
C ILE A 256 1.15 5.28 2.03
N VAL A 257 1.73 5.66 0.90
CA VAL A 257 3.13 6.06 0.72
C VAL A 257 3.22 7.50 0.20
N GLY A 258 4.43 8.08 0.17
CA GLY A 258 4.70 9.48 -0.21
C GLY A 258 4.74 10.45 0.98
N ALA A 259 4.22 10.05 2.14
CA ALA A 259 4.45 10.72 3.42
C ALA A 259 5.82 10.34 4.02
N LYS A 260 6.23 11.01 5.11
CA LYS A 260 7.50 10.72 5.80
C LYS A 260 7.55 9.33 6.45
N VAL A 261 6.39 8.81 6.86
CA VAL A 261 6.22 7.44 7.37
C VAL A 261 5.14 6.73 6.57
N PRO A 262 5.18 5.40 6.46
CA PRO A 262 4.07 4.66 5.89
C PRO A 262 2.82 4.77 6.77
N ILE A 263 1.65 4.80 6.13
CA ILE A 263 0.36 4.94 6.83
C ILE A 263 -0.53 3.74 6.48
N VAL A 264 -0.95 2.99 7.49
CA VAL A 264 -1.89 1.89 7.32
C VAL A 264 -3.32 2.42 7.30
N ILE A 265 -4.01 2.24 6.18
CA ILE A 265 -5.45 2.50 6.05
C ILE A 265 -6.11 1.24 5.49
N SER A 266 -6.52 0.35 6.38
CA SER A 266 -7.24 -0.86 5.99
C SER A 266 -8.73 -0.60 5.78
N SER A 267 -9.34 -1.36 4.88
CA SER A 267 -10.78 -1.41 4.71
C SER A 267 -11.44 -2.00 5.96
N ARG A 268 -12.64 -1.53 6.27
CA ARG A 268 -13.48 -2.12 7.32
C ARG A 268 -13.77 -3.60 7.05
N ASN A 269 -13.82 -3.99 5.78
CA ASN A 269 -14.15 -5.34 5.33
C ASN A 269 -12.91 -6.22 5.06
N ASP A 270 -11.70 -5.72 5.29
CA ASP A 270 -10.51 -6.57 5.21
C ASP A 270 -10.50 -7.56 6.38
N THR A 271 -10.08 -8.79 6.09
CA THR A 271 -9.92 -9.81 7.13
C THR A 271 -8.76 -9.42 8.08
N PRO A 272 -8.75 -9.92 9.33
CA PRO A 272 -7.64 -9.69 10.25
C PRO A 272 -6.27 -10.04 9.65
N GLU A 273 -6.20 -11.08 8.81
CA GLU A 273 -4.95 -11.52 8.16
C GLU A 273 -4.45 -10.49 7.13
N ASN A 274 -5.34 -9.88 6.35
CA ASN A 274 -4.96 -8.84 5.38
C ASN A 274 -4.61 -7.51 6.08
N LYS A 275 -5.24 -7.22 7.22
CA LYS A 275 -4.84 -6.08 8.08
C LYS A 275 -3.46 -6.30 8.69
N LEU A 276 -3.20 -7.51 9.19
CA LEU A 276 -1.87 -7.89 9.68
C LEU A 276 -0.82 -7.83 8.57
N ALA A 277 -1.16 -8.29 7.37
CA ALA A 277 -0.31 -8.17 6.19
C ALA A 277 0.03 -6.70 5.86
N SER A 278 -0.89 -5.78 6.11
CA SER A 278 -0.64 -4.34 5.98
C SER A 278 0.35 -3.82 7.04
N PHE A 279 0.30 -4.33 8.28
CA PHE A 279 1.32 -4.02 9.29
C PHE A 279 2.69 -4.56 8.90
N ILE A 280 2.75 -5.81 8.44
CA ILE A 280 3.99 -6.43 7.95
C ILE A 280 4.60 -5.62 6.80
N LEU A 281 3.79 -5.24 5.80
CA LEU A 281 4.24 -4.39 4.70
C LEU A 281 4.87 -3.09 5.20
N THR A 282 4.21 -2.41 6.14
CA THR A 282 4.71 -1.13 6.66
C THR A 282 5.97 -1.27 7.51
N VAL A 283 6.15 -2.37 8.24
CA VAL A 283 7.43 -2.69 8.91
C VAL A 283 8.56 -2.81 7.89
N ARG A 284 8.37 -3.60 6.83
CA ARG A 284 9.36 -3.76 5.75
C ARG A 284 9.68 -2.45 5.02
N MET A 285 8.76 -1.47 5.03
CA MET A 285 8.99 -0.15 4.45
C MET A 285 9.80 0.81 5.36
N VAL A 286 9.90 0.50 6.65
CA VAL A 286 10.70 1.26 7.62
C VAL A 286 12.09 0.63 7.81
N GLU A 287 12.19 -0.69 7.68
CA GLU A 287 13.47 -1.40 7.66
C GLU A 287 14.46 -0.78 6.65
N LYS A 288 15.74 -0.73 7.06
CA LYS A 288 16.83 -0.16 6.27
C LYS A 288 17.50 -1.23 5.44
#